data_AF-A0A2E2ZKD4-F1
#
_entry.id   AF-A0A2E2ZKD4-F1
#
_cell.length_a   1.000
_cell.length_b   1.000
_cell.length_c   1.000
_cell.angle_alpha   90.00
_cell.angle_beta   90.00
_cell.angle_gamma   90.00
#
_symmetry.space_group_name_H-M   'P 1'
#
loop_
_entity.id
_entity.type
_entity.pdbx_description
1 polymer ?
#
loop_
_entity_poly.entity_id
_entity_poly.type
_entity_poly.pdbx_seq_one_letter_code
_entity_poly.pdbx_strand_id
1 'polypeptide(L)'
;MIDLLGIAKTEAAGGDLLGELSSLLELSEIKPNGYPNAVVWKGGKHDGIVNPVAHALTDAYALLGTLAATDILGLPFYAVPMWSQYRHDSNLESLAWFGNMPCTSIKWSTAGDAYVNDGKGNKVVVNGKSGNAPLRTQAGVYCNVRPYGPITVVRSMPCLPYSQDKPKFNITDEGLIHSEMNTPGIQLAYANRLFLKMVHETGKLGRVAMKPTQAMEDGISAGLHSWLLKGTKFKVGRKYAVDPYEEHKEKIDKIIGLLPSDFKDGMENWTGQIEQHISDTNYGLLIWDLIEKRDTIVLATDLDGDRLTDLLADISDPLRAFSGIVANHLGKDINTTTTWNELGYETGNGRDMTSVMYRMDGPPIHEQTLGSADAMLLRLLNGDEWVGGTKQPYDPRIHFVLIRDAYIDANPDNKVLHNWLDQSLEKFDAIYSGERPGFLEGYKALKEAITAWDK
;
A
#
# COMPACT_ATOMS: atom_id res chain seq x y z
N MET A 1 14.27 3.21 26.35
CA MET A 1 13.46 2.29 25.52
C MET A 1 12.03 2.40 26.00
N ILE A 2 11.08 2.30 25.09
CA ILE A 2 9.65 2.27 25.41
C ILE A 2 9.32 0.92 26.06
N ASP A 3 8.41 0.90 27.04
CA ASP A 3 7.87 -0.35 27.60
C ASP A 3 6.85 -0.98 26.64
N LEU A 4 7.35 -1.58 25.56
CA LEU A 4 6.51 -2.23 24.55
C LEU A 4 5.68 -3.38 25.12
N LEU A 5 6.17 -4.09 26.15
CA LEU A 5 5.42 -5.17 26.78
C LEU A 5 4.27 -4.65 27.65
N GLY A 6 4.48 -3.52 28.33
CA GLY A 6 3.43 -2.78 29.03
C GLY A 6 2.30 -2.38 28.07
N ILE A 7 2.66 -1.70 26.98
CA ILE A 7 1.71 -1.28 25.93
C ILE A 7 0.98 -2.48 25.33
N ALA A 8 1.69 -3.57 25.05
CA ALA A 8 1.10 -4.82 24.53
C ALA A 8 0.04 -5.39 25.48
N LYS A 9 0.31 -5.38 26.80
CA LYS A 9 -0.63 -5.85 27.82
C LYS A 9 -1.83 -4.93 27.94
N THR A 10 -1.63 -3.61 27.90
CA THR A 10 -2.72 -2.63 27.92
C THR A 10 -3.64 -2.83 26.73
N GLU A 11 -3.09 -2.95 25.52
CA GLU A 11 -3.87 -3.16 24.29
C GLU A 11 -4.68 -4.47 24.36
N ALA A 12 -4.03 -5.59 24.68
CA ALA A 12 -4.72 -6.89 24.75
C ALA A 12 -5.80 -6.97 25.85
N ALA A 13 -5.61 -6.22 26.95
CA ALA A 13 -6.59 -6.12 28.03
C ALA A 13 -7.73 -5.13 27.74
N GLY A 14 -7.64 -4.32 26.67
CA GLY A 14 -8.55 -3.20 26.43
C GLY A 14 -8.43 -2.09 27.48
N GLY A 15 -7.22 -1.89 28.03
CA GLY A 15 -6.88 -0.84 29.00
C GLY A 15 -6.79 0.56 28.38
N ASP A 16 -6.34 1.56 29.14
CA ASP A 16 -6.26 2.95 28.66
C ASP A 16 -5.01 3.21 27.78
N LEU A 17 -5.07 2.72 26.54
CA LEU A 17 -3.99 2.93 25.58
C LEU A 17 -3.81 4.42 25.21
N LEU A 18 -4.90 5.19 25.23
CA LEU A 18 -4.83 6.63 24.94
C LEU A 18 -3.99 7.36 25.98
N GLY A 19 -4.26 7.12 27.26
CA GLY A 19 -3.51 7.69 28.37
C GLY A 19 -2.05 7.26 28.35
N GLU A 20 -1.78 5.99 28.08
CA GLU A 20 -0.43 5.45 27.99
C GLU A 20 0.38 6.13 26.86
N LEU A 21 -0.17 6.23 25.65
CA LEU A 21 0.51 6.90 24.53
C LEU A 21 0.61 8.41 24.71
N SER A 22 -0.39 9.05 25.36
CA SER A 22 -0.35 10.49 25.67
C SER A 22 0.71 10.83 26.74
N SER A 23 1.11 9.85 27.55
CA SER A 23 2.22 10.02 28.50
C SER A 23 3.59 9.89 27.82
N LEU A 24 3.63 9.21 26.67
CA LEU A 24 4.84 8.94 25.90
C LEU A 24 5.12 10.00 24.82
N LEU A 25 4.07 10.54 24.21
CA LEU A 25 4.16 11.42 23.04
C LEU A 25 3.57 12.81 23.33
N GLU A 26 4.07 13.82 22.62
CA GLU A 26 3.59 15.19 22.76
C GLU A 26 2.38 15.44 21.87
N LEU A 27 1.40 16.21 22.34
CA LEU A 27 0.29 16.64 21.49
C LEU A 27 0.81 17.58 20.38
N SER A 28 0.40 17.32 19.14
CA SER A 28 0.77 18.13 17.99
C SER A 28 -0.28 19.19 17.67
N GLU A 29 0.20 20.36 17.23
CA GLU A 29 -0.62 21.42 16.64
C GLU A 29 -1.07 21.07 15.22
N ILE A 30 -0.32 20.23 14.50
CA ILE A 30 -0.73 19.81 13.16
C ILE A 30 -2.01 18.99 13.25
N LYS A 31 -2.96 19.28 12.37
CA LYS A 31 -4.22 18.57 12.25
C LYS A 31 -4.48 18.22 10.79
N PRO A 32 -5.17 17.12 10.52
CA PRO A 32 -5.66 16.84 9.19
C PRO A 32 -6.70 17.87 8.75
N ASN A 33 -6.68 18.19 7.45
CA ASN A 33 -7.50 19.24 6.88
C ASN A 33 -8.99 18.94 7.07
N GLY A 34 -9.74 19.90 7.63
CA GLY A 34 -11.16 19.73 7.96
C GLY A 34 -11.45 19.06 9.31
N TYR A 35 -10.43 18.64 10.06
CA TYR A 35 -10.57 17.90 11.32
C TYR A 35 -9.77 18.54 12.48
N PRO A 36 -10.14 19.75 12.94
CA PRO A 36 -9.38 20.48 13.96
C PRO A 36 -9.33 19.79 15.33
N ASN A 37 -10.33 18.93 15.61
CA ASN A 37 -10.43 18.20 16.89
C ASN A 37 -9.71 16.85 16.86
N ALA A 38 -9.03 16.51 15.76
CA ALA A 38 -8.26 15.28 15.64
C ALA A 38 -7.16 15.22 16.70
N VAL A 39 -7.01 14.06 17.35
CA VAL A 39 -5.84 13.77 18.17
C VAL A 39 -4.70 13.37 17.24
N VAL A 40 -3.63 14.16 17.31
CA VAL A 40 -2.38 13.90 16.59
C VAL A 40 -1.28 14.16 17.60
N TRP A 41 -0.41 13.19 17.79
CA TRP A 41 0.81 13.37 18.56
C TRP A 41 2.00 13.61 17.65
N LYS A 42 3.09 14.07 18.23
CA LYS A 42 4.40 14.15 17.61
C LYS A 42 5.45 13.47 18.50
N GLY A 43 6.44 12.87 17.86
CA GLY A 43 7.62 12.33 18.50
C GLY A 43 8.86 12.53 17.63
N GLY A 44 10.03 12.18 18.16
CA GLY A 44 11.31 12.47 17.54
C GLY A 44 11.64 13.97 17.52
N LYS A 45 12.72 14.34 16.82
CA LYS A 45 13.23 15.72 16.82
C LYS A 45 12.73 16.53 15.62
N HIS A 46 11.77 17.42 15.86
CA HIS A 46 11.19 18.33 14.84
C HIS A 46 12.03 19.61 14.68
N ASP A 47 13.17 19.50 14.00
CA ASP A 47 14.11 20.63 13.77
C ASP A 47 14.05 21.24 12.36
N GLY A 48 13.16 20.73 11.50
CA GLY A 48 12.97 21.21 10.13
C GLY A 48 13.98 20.68 9.11
N ILE A 49 14.91 19.80 9.53
CA ILE A 49 15.88 19.18 8.61
C ILE A 49 15.24 18.00 7.85
N VAL A 50 14.34 17.27 8.52
CA VAL A 50 13.60 16.15 7.95
C VAL A 50 12.11 16.44 8.03
N ASN A 51 11.43 16.33 6.89
CA ASN A 51 9.98 16.36 6.81
C ASN A 51 9.40 15.13 7.53
N PRO A 52 8.54 15.31 8.54
CA PRO A 52 7.97 14.21 9.29
C PRO A 52 6.95 13.41 8.47
N VAL A 53 6.87 12.12 8.77
CA VAL A 53 5.84 11.22 8.24
C VAL A 53 4.76 11.00 9.31
N ALA A 54 3.49 10.91 8.91
CA ALA A 54 2.40 10.55 9.81
C ALA A 54 2.21 9.03 9.86
N HIS A 55 2.35 8.45 11.04
CA HIS A 55 2.17 7.01 11.27
C HIS A 55 0.78 6.78 11.86
N ALA A 56 -0.03 6.00 11.15
CA ALA A 56 -1.23 5.44 11.73
C ALA A 56 -0.84 4.37 12.74
N LEU A 57 -1.42 4.46 13.92
CA LEU A 57 -1.24 3.47 14.97
C LEU A 57 -2.52 2.62 15.07
N THR A 58 -2.51 1.43 14.44
CA THR A 58 -3.74 0.78 13.94
C THR A 58 -4.24 -0.43 14.73
N ASP A 59 -3.37 -1.33 15.17
CA ASP A 59 -3.73 -2.52 15.96
C ASP A 59 -2.52 -3.19 16.61
N ALA A 60 -2.77 -3.81 17.76
CA ALA A 60 -2.02 -4.91 18.33
C ALA A 60 -0.51 -4.88 18.06
N TYR A 61 -0.06 -5.64 17.07
CA TYR A 61 1.37 -5.74 16.74
C TYR A 61 1.85 -4.63 15.79
N ALA A 62 1.00 -4.14 14.88
CA ALA A 62 1.35 -3.04 13.98
C ALA A 62 1.69 -1.77 14.77
N LEU A 63 0.94 -1.52 15.85
CA LEU A 63 1.23 -0.56 16.91
C LEU A 63 2.66 -0.71 17.42
N LEU A 64 2.97 -1.88 17.98
CA LEU A 64 4.20 -2.14 18.70
C LEU A 64 5.39 -2.05 17.77
N GLY A 65 5.30 -2.62 16.56
CA GLY A 65 6.33 -2.51 15.54
C GLY A 65 6.57 -1.06 15.11
N THR A 66 5.50 -0.25 15.01
CA THR A 66 5.63 1.19 14.70
C THR A 66 6.34 1.94 15.82
N LEU A 67 5.95 1.76 17.08
CA LEU A 67 6.60 2.41 18.22
C LEU A 67 8.06 1.96 18.40
N ALA A 68 8.33 0.66 18.20
CA ALA A 68 9.68 0.14 18.22
C ALA A 68 10.54 0.82 17.15
N ALA A 69 10.06 0.85 15.89
CA ALA A 69 10.79 1.45 14.79
C ALA A 69 10.99 2.96 14.96
N THR A 70 9.98 3.71 15.40
CA THR A 70 10.12 5.15 15.62
C THR A 70 11.09 5.46 16.77
N ASP A 71 11.10 4.68 17.85
CA ASP A 71 12.09 4.82 18.89
C ASP A 71 13.50 4.47 18.40
N ILE A 72 13.68 3.35 17.68
CA ILE A 72 14.98 2.93 17.14
C ILE A 72 15.56 4.00 16.20
N LEU A 73 14.73 4.49 15.27
CA LEU A 73 15.17 5.38 14.20
C LEU A 73 15.33 6.85 14.67
N GLY A 74 14.52 7.33 15.62
CA GLY A 74 14.61 8.71 16.12
C GLY A 74 14.24 9.79 15.10
N LEU A 75 13.56 9.43 14.02
CA LEU A 75 13.06 10.37 13.01
C LEU A 75 11.91 11.23 13.57
N PRO A 76 11.72 12.48 13.11
CA PRO A 76 10.54 13.26 13.47
C PRO A 76 9.29 12.63 12.85
N PHE A 77 8.28 12.32 13.66
CA PHE A 77 7.04 11.74 13.17
C PHE A 77 5.80 12.39 13.80
N TYR A 78 4.68 12.24 13.11
CA TYR A 78 3.36 12.38 13.71
C TYR A 78 2.76 11.01 13.96
N ALA A 79 2.05 10.87 15.07
CA ALA A 79 1.34 9.64 15.43
C ALA A 79 -0.16 9.91 15.46
N VAL A 80 -0.92 9.11 14.72
CA VAL A 80 -2.38 9.22 14.63
C VAL A 80 -2.99 7.94 15.18
N PRO A 81 -3.80 7.99 16.26
CA PRO A 81 -4.47 6.81 16.78
C PRO A 81 -5.52 6.31 15.77
N MET A 82 -5.36 5.08 15.27
CA MET A 82 -6.19 4.48 14.22
C MET A 82 -6.90 3.18 14.67
N TRP A 83 -6.73 2.71 15.92
CA TRP A 83 -7.26 1.45 16.55
C TRP A 83 -8.77 1.14 16.51
N SER A 84 -9.55 1.71 15.60
CA SER A 84 -10.75 2.48 15.92
C SER A 84 -10.30 3.88 16.33
N GLN A 85 -10.61 4.94 15.61
CA GLN A 85 -11.85 5.73 15.75
C GLN A 85 -12.32 6.06 17.17
N TYR A 86 -11.54 5.60 18.16
CA TYR A 86 -11.85 5.22 19.52
C TYR A 86 -12.98 4.17 19.58
N ARG A 87 -13.15 3.42 20.67
CA ARG A 87 -14.14 2.33 20.75
C ARG A 87 -15.55 2.91 20.49
N HIS A 88 -16.57 2.06 20.34
CA HIS A 88 -17.97 2.51 20.12
C HIS A 88 -18.47 3.54 21.17
N ASP A 89 -17.76 3.72 22.28
CA ASP A 89 -18.03 4.61 23.40
C ASP A 89 -17.66 6.10 23.19
N SER A 90 -16.86 6.42 22.17
CA SER A 90 -16.19 7.72 22.01
C SER A 90 -16.77 8.63 20.91
N ASN A 91 -17.46 8.04 19.92
CA ASN A 91 -18.12 8.72 18.80
C ASN A 91 -17.26 9.74 18.03
N LEU A 92 -15.94 9.54 17.90
CA LEU A 92 -15.12 10.43 17.08
C LEU A 92 -15.31 10.09 15.58
N GLU A 93 -15.31 11.10 14.70
CA GLU A 93 -15.27 10.91 13.24
C GLU A 93 -13.90 10.39 12.86
N SER A 94 -13.77 9.48 11.88
CA SER A 94 -12.97 8.33 12.25
C SER A 94 -12.00 7.70 11.20
N LEU A 95 -12.13 7.99 9.91
CA LEU A 95 -11.10 7.64 8.89
C LEU A 95 -10.71 8.81 8.00
N ALA A 96 -11.65 9.70 7.72
CA ALA A 96 -11.45 10.83 6.81
C ALA A 96 -10.21 11.67 7.12
N TRP A 97 -9.87 11.83 8.38
CA TRP A 97 -8.83 12.70 8.93
C TRP A 97 -7.46 12.15 8.57
N PHE A 98 -7.19 10.86 8.79
CA PHE A 98 -5.89 10.30 8.42
C PHE A 98 -5.61 10.50 6.92
N GLY A 99 -6.64 10.29 6.11
CA GLY A 99 -6.64 10.56 4.68
C GLY A 99 -6.45 12.03 4.28
N ASN A 100 -6.54 12.97 5.22
CA ASN A 100 -6.40 14.41 5.05
C ASN A 100 -5.17 14.98 5.78
N MET A 101 -4.25 14.12 6.22
CA MET A 101 -2.97 14.59 6.76
C MET A 101 -2.17 15.34 5.66
N PRO A 102 -1.60 16.51 5.98
CA PRO A 102 -0.89 17.36 5.01
C PRO A 102 0.56 16.92 4.77
N CYS A 103 0.92 15.70 5.14
CA CYS A 103 2.25 15.11 4.98
C CYS A 103 2.14 13.70 4.39
N THR A 104 3.28 13.12 4.00
CA THR A 104 3.35 11.69 3.66
C THR A 104 2.93 10.88 4.89
N SER A 105 2.20 9.80 4.66
CA SER A 105 1.64 9.00 5.75
C SER A 105 1.89 7.52 5.56
N ILE A 106 1.94 6.76 6.64
CA ILE A 106 2.05 5.30 6.69
C ILE A 106 0.81 4.72 7.35
N LYS A 107 0.23 3.73 6.70
CA LYS A 107 -0.95 3.02 7.16
C LYS A 107 -0.73 1.51 7.16
N TRP A 108 -1.05 0.87 8.27
CA TRP A 108 -1.11 -0.58 8.34
C TRP A 108 -2.55 -1.03 8.08
N SER A 109 -2.74 -1.91 7.10
CA SER A 109 -4.00 -2.60 6.84
C SER A 109 -3.96 -3.94 7.55
N THR A 110 -5.03 -4.32 8.23
CA THR A 110 -5.16 -5.67 8.80
C THR A 110 -6.40 -6.35 8.27
N ALA A 111 -6.26 -7.64 8.01
CA ALA A 111 -7.31 -8.50 7.46
C ALA A 111 -8.14 -9.18 8.56
N GLY A 112 -8.03 -8.69 9.80
CA GLY A 112 -8.68 -9.27 10.98
C GLY A 112 -9.85 -8.42 11.49
N ASP A 113 -10.83 -9.09 12.09
CA ASP A 113 -11.87 -8.45 12.88
C ASP A 113 -11.26 -7.97 14.21
N ALA A 114 -10.92 -6.69 14.33
CA ALA A 114 -10.53 -6.12 15.62
C ALA A 114 -11.74 -6.14 16.57
N TYR A 115 -11.55 -6.74 17.75
CA TYR A 115 -12.58 -6.75 18.81
C TYR A 115 -12.38 -5.56 19.75
N VAL A 116 -13.38 -4.70 19.84
CA VAL A 116 -13.42 -3.54 20.74
C VAL A 116 -14.53 -3.68 21.77
N ASN A 117 -14.46 -2.93 22.88
CA ASN A 117 -15.57 -2.86 23.83
C ASN A 117 -16.70 -1.98 23.26
N ASP A 118 -17.95 -2.40 23.38
CA ASP A 118 -19.12 -1.63 22.91
C ASP A 118 -19.59 -0.53 23.89
N GLY A 119 -18.84 -0.28 24.97
CA GLY A 119 -19.23 0.60 26.07
C GLY A 119 -20.19 -0.07 27.07
N LYS A 120 -20.61 -1.32 26.83
CA LYS A 120 -21.48 -2.12 27.71
C LYS A 120 -20.77 -3.35 28.28
N GLY A 121 -19.46 -3.45 28.07
CA GLY A 121 -18.66 -4.58 28.53
C GLY A 121 -18.60 -5.75 27.55
N ASN A 122 -19.25 -5.67 26.38
CA ASN A 122 -19.16 -6.72 25.37
C ASN A 122 -17.98 -6.45 24.43
N LYS A 123 -17.30 -7.52 23.97
CA LYS A 123 -16.37 -7.46 22.85
C LYS A 123 -17.15 -7.58 21.54
N VAL A 124 -17.08 -6.57 20.69
CA VAL A 124 -17.73 -6.51 19.37
C VAL A 124 -16.72 -6.21 18.29
N VAL A 125 -17.00 -6.63 17.05
CA VAL A 125 -16.17 -6.25 15.90
C VAL A 125 -16.38 -4.76 15.61
N VAL A 126 -15.31 -4.02 15.30
CA VAL A 126 -15.37 -2.60 14.91
C VAL A 126 -16.46 -2.35 13.86
N ASN A 127 -17.28 -1.33 14.05
CA ASN A 127 -18.28 -0.90 13.07
C ASN A 127 -17.60 -0.50 11.75
N GLY A 128 -17.90 -1.22 10.69
CA GLY A 128 -17.35 -1.00 9.35
C GLY A 128 -16.25 -2.00 9.03
N LYS A 129 -16.61 -3.04 8.26
CA LYS A 129 -15.64 -3.89 7.58
C LYS A 129 -14.62 -3.00 6.86
N SER A 130 -13.36 -3.09 7.26
CA SER A 130 -12.22 -2.34 6.70
C SER A 130 -12.55 -0.86 6.40
N GLY A 131 -12.21 0.05 7.31
CA GLY A 131 -12.25 1.50 7.08
C GLY A 131 -11.54 2.01 5.82
N ASN A 132 -10.82 1.13 5.13
CA ASN A 132 -10.07 1.36 3.91
C ASN A 132 -10.89 1.98 2.77
N ALA A 133 -12.09 1.49 2.49
CA ALA A 133 -12.90 2.05 1.39
C ALA A 133 -13.39 3.48 1.70
N PRO A 134 -14.04 3.75 2.86
CA PRO A 134 -14.37 5.12 3.26
C PRO A 134 -13.15 6.05 3.32
N LEU A 135 -12.01 5.58 3.88
CA LEU A 135 -10.75 6.33 3.90
C LEU A 135 -10.33 6.72 2.48
N ARG A 136 -10.23 5.76 1.56
CA ARG A 136 -9.76 5.99 0.19
C ARG A 136 -10.64 7.01 -0.52
N THR A 137 -11.97 6.87 -0.40
CA THR A 137 -12.92 7.82 -0.98
C THR A 137 -12.75 9.22 -0.40
N GLN A 138 -12.70 9.35 0.93
CA GLN A 138 -12.59 10.65 1.61
C GLN A 138 -11.23 11.32 1.43
N ALA A 139 -10.17 10.52 1.32
CA ALA A 139 -8.81 10.99 1.02
C ALA A 139 -8.62 11.33 -0.46
N GLY A 140 -9.63 11.11 -1.31
CA GLY A 140 -9.51 11.30 -2.74
C GLY A 140 -8.45 10.41 -3.38
N VAL A 141 -8.22 9.19 -2.87
CA VAL A 141 -7.27 8.24 -3.47
C VAL A 141 -7.73 7.89 -4.87
N TYR A 142 -6.88 8.12 -5.88
CA TYR A 142 -7.19 7.80 -7.28
C TYR A 142 -6.55 6.49 -7.75
N CYS A 143 -5.47 6.04 -7.10
CA CYS A 143 -4.92 4.71 -7.33
C CYS A 143 -4.07 4.21 -6.16
N ASN A 144 -3.82 2.91 -6.15
CA ASN A 144 -2.82 2.27 -5.32
C ASN A 144 -1.82 1.52 -6.19
N VAL A 145 -0.55 1.80 -5.98
CA VAL A 145 0.57 1.22 -6.72
C VAL A 145 1.20 0.15 -5.85
N ARG A 146 1.32 -1.08 -6.38
CA ARG A 146 1.85 -2.24 -5.65
C ARG A 146 2.94 -2.96 -6.44
N PRO A 147 4.19 -3.01 -5.98
CA PRO A 147 5.23 -3.87 -6.57
C PRO A 147 5.13 -5.33 -6.11
N TYR A 148 5.45 -6.24 -7.03
CA TYR A 148 5.48 -7.70 -6.92
C TYR A 148 6.71 -8.20 -7.69
N GLY A 149 7.90 -7.97 -7.11
CA GLY A 149 9.18 -8.19 -7.78
C GLY A 149 9.25 -7.42 -9.10
N PRO A 150 9.39 -8.07 -10.27
CA PRO A 150 9.50 -7.37 -11.56
C PRO A 150 8.20 -6.68 -12.00
N ILE A 151 7.06 -7.01 -11.38
CA ILE A 151 5.74 -6.51 -11.81
C ILE A 151 5.28 -5.43 -10.84
N THR A 152 4.79 -4.30 -11.34
CA THR A 152 4.12 -3.26 -10.54
C THR A 152 2.70 -3.06 -11.02
N VAL A 153 1.71 -3.17 -10.14
CA VAL A 153 0.30 -2.98 -10.48
C VAL A 153 -0.15 -1.60 -10.02
N VAL A 154 -0.61 -0.77 -10.95
CA VAL A 154 -1.35 0.47 -10.71
C VAL A 154 -2.84 0.13 -10.71
N ARG A 155 -3.41 -0.01 -9.52
CA ARG A 155 -4.83 -0.28 -9.32
C ARG A 155 -5.58 1.04 -9.21
N SER A 156 -6.36 1.37 -10.22
CA SER A 156 -7.20 2.57 -10.25
C SER A 156 -8.36 2.42 -9.27
N MET A 157 -8.54 3.37 -8.35
CA MET A 157 -9.56 3.31 -7.29
C MET A 157 -10.24 4.67 -7.08
N PRO A 158 -11.52 4.70 -6.68
CA PRO A 158 -12.47 3.58 -6.71
C PRO A 158 -12.92 3.34 -8.16
N CYS A 159 -12.86 2.11 -8.66
CA CYS A 159 -13.29 1.80 -10.02
C CYS A 159 -13.66 0.32 -10.16
N LEU A 160 -14.92 -0.07 -10.02
CA LEU A 160 -15.29 -1.45 -10.30
C LEU A 160 -15.25 -1.71 -11.82
N PRO A 161 -14.49 -2.70 -12.30
CA PRO A 161 -14.76 -3.27 -13.60
C PRO A 161 -16.12 -3.98 -13.57
N TYR A 162 -16.75 -4.05 -14.73
CA TYR A 162 -17.96 -4.83 -14.99
C TYR A 162 -19.31 -4.25 -14.56
N SER A 163 -19.49 -2.91 -14.45
CA SER A 163 -20.87 -2.42 -14.60
C SER A 163 -21.35 -2.72 -16.03
N GLN A 164 -22.34 -3.61 -16.11
CA GLN A 164 -22.92 -4.07 -17.37
C GLN A 164 -24.36 -3.56 -17.57
N ASP A 165 -24.96 -2.94 -16.55
CA ASP A 165 -26.31 -2.38 -16.61
C ASP A 165 -26.31 -1.07 -17.42
N LYS A 166 -26.19 -1.21 -18.76
CA LYS A 166 -26.14 -0.08 -19.70
C LYS A 166 -27.26 0.94 -19.48
N PRO A 167 -28.51 0.55 -19.18
CA PRO A 167 -29.58 1.50 -18.85
C PRO A 167 -29.28 2.45 -17.68
N LYS A 168 -28.49 2.01 -16.68
CA LYS A 168 -28.11 2.85 -15.53
C LYS A 168 -26.82 3.64 -15.77
N PHE A 169 -26.07 3.31 -16.82
CA PHE A 169 -24.78 3.86 -17.08
C PHE A 169 -24.86 5.27 -17.69
N ASN A 170 -24.41 6.28 -16.95
CA ASN A 170 -24.30 7.66 -17.42
C ASN A 170 -23.07 8.35 -16.81
N ILE A 171 -22.65 9.47 -17.40
CA ILE A 171 -21.69 10.39 -16.78
C ILE A 171 -22.42 11.70 -16.46
N THR A 172 -22.41 12.07 -15.17
CA THR A 172 -22.97 13.33 -14.69
C THR A 172 -22.14 14.53 -15.16
N ASP A 173 -22.68 15.73 -14.98
CA ASP A 173 -21.98 16.94 -15.38
C ASP A 173 -20.75 17.21 -14.50
N GLU A 174 -20.71 16.63 -13.30
CA GLU A 174 -19.55 16.61 -12.39
C GLU A 174 -18.53 15.51 -12.74
N GLY A 175 -18.75 14.75 -13.82
CA GLY A 175 -17.82 13.71 -14.27
C GLY A 175 -17.90 12.42 -13.47
N LEU A 176 -18.96 12.24 -12.67
CA LEU A 176 -19.22 11.01 -11.94
C LEU A 176 -19.80 9.97 -12.91
N ILE A 177 -19.15 8.82 -12.99
CA ILE A 177 -19.64 7.67 -13.75
C ILE A 177 -20.68 6.99 -12.90
N HIS A 178 -21.95 7.27 -13.18
CA HIS A 178 -23.06 6.62 -12.51
C HIS A 178 -23.14 5.17 -12.97
N SER A 179 -22.90 4.28 -12.01
CA SER A 179 -22.87 2.83 -12.15
C SER A 179 -23.19 2.21 -10.78
N GLU A 180 -22.79 0.97 -10.51
CA GLU A 180 -22.97 0.36 -9.20
C GLU A 180 -22.17 1.07 -8.08
N MET A 181 -21.06 1.74 -8.42
CA MET A 181 -20.15 2.35 -7.43
C MET A 181 -20.03 3.85 -7.49
N ASN A 182 -20.59 4.51 -8.50
CA ASN A 182 -20.40 5.94 -8.72
C ASN A 182 -18.89 6.30 -8.82
N THR A 183 -18.23 5.81 -9.87
CA THR A 183 -16.78 5.96 -10.08
C THR A 183 -16.43 7.40 -10.49
N PRO A 184 -15.51 8.11 -9.81
CA PRO A 184 -15.11 9.46 -10.22
C PRO A 184 -14.22 9.44 -11.47
N GLY A 185 -14.73 9.92 -12.60
CA GLY A 185 -14.03 9.87 -13.89
C GLY A 185 -12.70 10.64 -13.89
N ILE A 186 -12.62 11.74 -13.13
CA ILE A 186 -11.38 12.52 -12.94
C ILE A 186 -10.28 11.64 -12.34
N GLN A 187 -10.58 10.84 -11.31
CA GLN A 187 -9.59 9.97 -10.68
C GLN A 187 -9.04 8.92 -11.65
N LEU A 188 -9.86 8.39 -12.56
CA LEU A 188 -9.40 7.48 -13.62
C LEU A 188 -8.36 8.16 -14.54
N ALA A 189 -8.55 9.43 -14.87
CA ALA A 189 -7.61 10.17 -15.69
C ALA A 189 -6.26 10.35 -14.98
N TYR A 190 -6.28 10.66 -13.68
CA TYR A 190 -5.07 10.77 -12.86
C TYR A 190 -4.34 9.43 -12.72
N ALA A 191 -5.06 8.32 -12.51
CA ALA A 191 -4.47 6.98 -12.45
C ALA A 191 -3.79 6.60 -13.78
N ASN A 192 -4.45 6.86 -14.91
CA ASN A 192 -3.90 6.62 -16.24
C ASN A 192 -2.64 7.48 -16.51
N ARG A 193 -2.68 8.76 -16.14
CA ARG A 193 -1.53 9.66 -16.30
C ARG A 193 -0.35 9.23 -15.43
N LEU A 194 -0.59 8.83 -14.17
CA LEU A 194 0.45 8.30 -13.30
C LEU A 194 1.07 7.03 -13.89
N PHE A 195 0.24 6.08 -14.35
CA PHE A 195 0.73 4.87 -15.01
C PHE A 195 1.66 5.19 -16.18
N LEU A 196 1.25 6.08 -17.09
CA LEU A 196 2.08 6.49 -18.22
C LEU A 196 3.38 7.17 -17.77
N LYS A 197 3.30 8.04 -16.74
CA LYS A 197 4.47 8.68 -16.15
C LYS A 197 5.47 7.63 -15.65
N MET A 198 5.01 6.63 -14.89
CA MET A 198 5.86 5.56 -14.37
C MET A 198 6.50 4.75 -15.50
N VAL A 199 5.76 4.40 -16.55
CA VAL A 199 6.32 3.71 -17.73
C VAL A 199 7.40 4.57 -18.39
N HIS A 200 7.17 5.88 -18.51
CA HIS A 200 8.14 6.80 -19.10
C HIS A 200 9.43 6.91 -18.28
N GLU A 201 9.31 7.12 -16.97
CA GLU A 201 10.44 7.36 -16.07
C GLU A 201 11.27 6.09 -15.85
N THR A 202 10.62 4.93 -15.83
CA THR A 202 11.31 3.65 -15.54
C THR A 202 11.72 2.88 -16.79
N GLY A 203 11.12 3.16 -17.96
CA GLY A 203 11.32 2.39 -19.19
C GLY A 203 10.75 0.97 -19.17
N LYS A 204 10.06 0.58 -18.08
CA LYS A 204 9.43 -0.73 -17.94
C LYS A 204 8.31 -0.92 -18.98
N LEU A 205 7.99 -2.17 -19.30
CA LEU A 205 6.88 -2.46 -20.21
C LEU A 205 5.55 -2.05 -19.58
N GLY A 206 4.77 -1.19 -20.23
CA GLY A 206 3.42 -0.87 -19.78
C GLY A 206 2.39 -1.86 -20.32
N ARG A 207 1.59 -2.46 -19.45
CA ARG A 207 0.42 -3.28 -19.80
C ARG A 207 -0.86 -2.61 -19.31
N VAL A 208 -1.91 -2.68 -20.12
CA VAL A 208 -3.25 -2.26 -19.72
C VAL A 208 -4.13 -3.50 -19.62
N ALA A 209 -4.88 -3.61 -18.52
CA ALA A 209 -5.77 -4.72 -18.20
C ALA A 209 -7.21 -4.21 -18.08
N MET A 210 -7.85 -3.97 -19.22
CA MET A 210 -9.22 -3.42 -19.31
C MET A 210 -9.99 -4.10 -20.44
N LYS A 211 -11.32 -4.16 -20.32
CA LYS A 211 -12.25 -4.73 -21.30
C LYS A 211 -13.16 -3.66 -21.91
N PRO A 212 -12.65 -2.86 -22.87
CA PRO A 212 -13.29 -1.61 -23.31
C PRO A 212 -14.69 -1.76 -23.92
N THR A 213 -15.04 -2.94 -24.44
CA THR A 213 -16.34 -3.23 -25.08
C THR A 213 -17.30 -4.02 -24.20
N GLN A 214 -16.81 -4.62 -23.11
CA GLN A 214 -17.60 -5.54 -22.27
C GLN A 214 -17.94 -4.95 -20.90
N ALA A 215 -17.14 -4.00 -20.40
CA ALA A 215 -17.32 -3.36 -19.11
C ALA A 215 -17.33 -1.84 -19.28
N MET A 216 -18.31 -1.16 -18.70
CA MET A 216 -18.54 0.26 -18.98
C MET A 216 -17.45 1.17 -18.38
N GLU A 217 -17.08 0.98 -17.11
CA GLU A 217 -15.98 1.73 -16.49
C GLU A 217 -14.63 1.45 -17.14
N ASP A 218 -14.37 0.19 -17.51
CA ASP A 218 -13.19 -0.18 -18.30
C ASP A 218 -13.16 0.54 -19.65
N GLY A 219 -14.33 0.70 -20.31
CA GLY A 219 -14.47 1.47 -21.53
C GLY A 219 -14.06 2.93 -21.35
N ILE A 220 -14.52 3.57 -20.27
CA ILE A 220 -14.14 4.96 -19.96
C ILE A 220 -12.65 5.05 -19.63
N SER A 221 -12.13 4.17 -18.77
CA SER A 221 -10.72 4.19 -18.38
C SER A 221 -9.78 3.94 -19.57
N ALA A 222 -10.11 2.96 -20.42
CA ALA A 222 -9.35 2.67 -21.64
C ALA A 222 -9.45 3.81 -22.67
N GLY A 223 -10.57 4.54 -22.69
CA GLY A 223 -10.73 5.69 -23.57
C GLY A 223 -9.97 6.92 -23.08
N LEU A 224 -9.95 7.18 -21.77
CA LEU A 224 -9.05 8.17 -21.15
C LEU A 224 -7.59 7.82 -21.41
N HIS A 225 -7.23 6.54 -21.30
CA HIS A 225 -5.90 6.03 -21.67
C HIS A 225 -5.54 6.36 -23.12
N SER A 226 -6.43 6.03 -24.07
CA SER A 226 -6.25 6.31 -25.50
C SER A 226 -6.07 7.81 -25.75
N TRP A 227 -6.90 8.66 -25.13
CA TRP A 227 -6.78 10.12 -25.21
C TRP A 227 -5.44 10.65 -24.67
N LEU A 228 -4.97 10.13 -23.53
CA LEU A 228 -3.69 10.54 -22.95
C LEU A 228 -2.51 10.19 -23.86
N LEU A 229 -2.54 9.03 -24.53
CA LEU A 229 -1.51 8.62 -25.48
C LEU A 229 -1.44 9.50 -26.75
N LYS A 230 -2.54 10.13 -27.17
CA LYS A 230 -2.57 10.99 -28.37
C LYS A 230 -1.55 12.14 -28.22
N GLY A 231 -0.64 12.28 -29.18
CA GLY A 231 0.38 13.33 -29.20
C GLY A 231 1.63 13.06 -28.36
N THR A 232 1.74 11.88 -27.75
CA THR A 232 2.95 11.43 -27.04
C THR A 232 3.90 10.65 -27.96
N LYS A 233 5.08 10.26 -27.47
CA LYS A 233 6.05 9.42 -28.19
C LYS A 233 6.02 7.95 -27.77
N PHE A 234 4.97 7.52 -27.04
CA PHE A 234 4.78 6.12 -26.69
C PHE A 234 4.58 5.25 -27.93
N LYS A 235 5.18 4.06 -27.91
CA LYS A 235 4.93 3.01 -28.88
C LYS A 235 3.84 2.10 -28.33
N VAL A 236 2.72 2.03 -29.04
CA VAL A 236 1.64 1.09 -28.71
C VAL A 236 1.78 -0.16 -29.57
N GLY A 237 2.17 -1.27 -28.95
CA GLY A 237 2.33 -2.57 -29.59
C GLY A 237 0.97 -3.23 -29.84
N ARG A 238 0.59 -4.20 -29.01
CA ARG A 238 -0.77 -4.76 -29.00
C ARG A 238 -1.78 -3.65 -28.75
N LYS A 239 -2.82 -3.64 -29.57
CA LYS A 239 -3.94 -2.70 -29.51
C LYS A 239 -5.24 -3.45 -29.26
N TYR A 240 -6.19 -2.77 -28.63
CA TYR A 240 -7.59 -3.20 -28.68
C TYR A 240 -8.10 -3.22 -30.13
N ALA A 241 -9.13 -4.03 -30.38
CA ALA A 241 -9.73 -4.15 -31.72
C ALA A 241 -10.49 -2.89 -32.15
N VAL A 242 -10.87 -2.05 -31.19
CA VAL A 242 -11.56 -0.77 -31.36
C VAL A 242 -10.79 0.33 -30.64
N ASP A 243 -10.93 1.59 -31.06
CA ASP A 243 -10.43 2.73 -30.28
C ASP A 243 -11.41 3.05 -29.15
N PRO A 244 -11.09 2.78 -27.88
CA PRO A 244 -12.02 3.00 -26.78
C PRO A 244 -12.40 4.47 -26.60
N TYR A 245 -11.56 5.41 -27.06
CA TYR A 245 -11.89 6.83 -27.02
C TYR A 245 -13.04 7.15 -27.98
N GLU A 246 -13.00 6.64 -29.21
CA GLU A 246 -14.06 6.92 -30.19
C GLU A 246 -15.37 6.22 -29.80
N GLU A 247 -15.31 5.00 -29.27
CA GLU A 247 -16.48 4.24 -28.78
C GLU A 247 -17.26 4.97 -27.68
N HIS A 248 -16.56 5.70 -26.80
CA HIS A 248 -17.16 6.40 -25.66
C HIS A 248 -16.95 7.92 -25.71
N LYS A 249 -16.75 8.47 -26.91
CA LYS A 249 -16.26 9.85 -27.12
C LYS A 249 -16.99 10.91 -26.31
N GLU A 250 -18.31 10.98 -26.44
CA GLU A 250 -19.12 12.00 -25.74
C GLU A 250 -18.96 11.91 -24.22
N LYS A 251 -18.89 10.70 -23.67
CA LYS A 251 -18.74 10.45 -22.24
C LYS A 251 -17.33 10.84 -21.76
N ILE A 252 -16.31 10.49 -22.53
CA ILE A 252 -14.92 10.81 -22.20
C ILE A 252 -14.67 12.31 -22.33
N ASP A 253 -15.20 12.97 -23.36
CA ASP A 253 -15.06 14.40 -23.57
C ASP A 253 -15.67 15.21 -22.40
N LYS A 254 -16.76 14.71 -21.76
CA LYS A 254 -17.27 15.30 -20.52
C LYS A 254 -16.24 15.29 -19.39
N ILE A 255 -15.58 14.15 -19.16
CA ILE A 255 -14.53 14.05 -18.12
C ILE A 255 -13.35 14.96 -18.48
N ILE A 256 -12.92 14.95 -19.75
CA ILE A 256 -11.81 15.79 -20.21
C ILE A 256 -12.11 17.27 -19.96
N GLY A 257 -13.35 17.72 -20.20
CA GLY A 257 -13.76 19.10 -19.96
C GLY A 257 -13.69 19.56 -18.50
N LEU A 258 -13.59 18.62 -17.55
CA LEU A 258 -13.44 18.89 -16.12
C LEU A 258 -12.00 18.84 -15.63
N LEU A 259 -11.08 18.33 -16.46
CA LEU A 259 -9.66 18.29 -16.13
C LEU A 259 -9.02 19.68 -16.29
N PRO A 260 -7.94 19.98 -15.54
CA PRO A 260 -7.15 21.19 -15.76
C PRO A 260 -6.68 21.31 -17.22
N SER A 261 -6.61 22.53 -17.76
CA SER A 261 -6.21 22.73 -19.17
C SER A 261 -4.77 22.31 -19.46
N ASP A 262 -3.92 22.29 -18.43
CA ASP A 262 -2.52 21.88 -18.43
C ASP A 262 -2.32 20.39 -18.08
N PHE A 263 -3.40 19.59 -18.00
CA PHE A 263 -3.31 18.20 -17.53
C PHE A 263 -2.34 17.33 -18.36
N LYS A 264 -2.12 17.65 -19.65
CA LYS A 264 -1.21 16.92 -20.54
C LYS A 264 0.18 17.55 -20.68
N ASP A 265 0.48 18.62 -19.95
CA ASP A 265 1.75 19.34 -20.08
C ASP A 265 2.94 18.40 -19.86
N GLY A 266 3.90 18.47 -20.79
CA GLY A 266 5.12 17.67 -20.82
C GLY A 266 4.97 16.27 -21.44
N MET A 267 3.72 15.76 -21.58
CA MET A 267 3.48 14.41 -22.09
C MET A 267 3.86 14.24 -23.56
N GLU A 268 3.97 15.33 -24.33
CA GLU A 268 4.44 15.31 -25.73
C GLU A 268 5.87 14.75 -25.87
N ASN A 269 6.63 14.75 -24.78
CA ASN A 269 7.97 14.20 -24.73
C ASN A 269 8.06 12.81 -24.08
N TRP A 270 6.96 12.31 -23.50
CA TRP A 270 6.95 11.01 -22.83
C TRP A 270 7.06 9.87 -23.85
N THR A 271 7.88 8.88 -23.52
CA THR A 271 8.22 7.72 -24.34
C THR A 271 8.06 6.43 -23.54
N GLY A 272 7.87 5.30 -24.21
CA GLY A 272 7.83 3.98 -23.60
C GLY A 272 7.10 2.99 -24.49
N GLN A 273 6.95 1.75 -24.04
CA GLN A 273 6.19 0.71 -24.74
C GLN A 273 4.91 0.41 -23.96
N ILE A 274 3.77 0.43 -24.66
CA ILE A 274 2.44 0.11 -24.12
C ILE A 274 1.82 -1.07 -24.87
N GLU A 275 1.26 -1.99 -24.12
CA GLU A 275 0.61 -3.21 -24.60
C GLU A 275 -0.82 -3.30 -24.06
N GLN A 276 -1.81 -3.11 -24.93
CA GLN A 276 -3.22 -3.13 -24.55
C GLN A 276 -3.78 -4.54 -24.60
N HIS A 277 -4.13 -5.08 -23.44
CA HIS A 277 -4.67 -6.43 -23.29
C HIS A 277 -6.01 -6.39 -22.55
N ILE A 278 -6.86 -7.37 -22.85
CA ILE A 278 -8.07 -7.58 -22.04
C ILE A 278 -7.68 -8.19 -20.69
N SER A 279 -8.45 -7.89 -19.66
CA SER A 279 -8.10 -8.20 -18.27
C SER A 279 -7.83 -9.70 -18.03
N ASP A 280 -8.65 -10.60 -18.59
CA ASP A 280 -8.45 -12.06 -18.48
C ASP A 280 -7.13 -12.55 -19.11
N THR A 281 -6.72 -11.98 -20.24
CA THR A 281 -5.43 -12.29 -20.88
C THR A 281 -4.25 -11.86 -20.00
N ASN A 282 -4.39 -10.78 -19.22
CA ASN A 282 -3.31 -10.32 -18.34
C ASN A 282 -2.97 -11.33 -17.24
N TYR A 283 -3.93 -12.11 -16.72
CA TYR A 283 -3.62 -13.14 -15.71
C TYR A 283 -2.53 -14.11 -16.19
N GLY A 284 -2.60 -14.57 -17.44
CA GLY A 284 -1.57 -15.44 -18.02
C GLY A 284 -0.26 -14.72 -18.33
N LEU A 285 -0.35 -13.48 -18.85
CA LEU A 285 0.83 -12.69 -19.18
C LEU A 285 1.67 -12.35 -17.96
N LEU A 286 1.05 -12.06 -16.82
CA LEU A 286 1.75 -11.71 -15.59
C LEU A 286 2.51 -12.90 -15.00
N ILE A 287 1.96 -14.11 -15.13
CA ILE A 287 2.69 -15.32 -14.75
C ILE A 287 3.92 -15.48 -15.65
N TRP A 288 3.78 -15.21 -16.95
CA TRP A 288 4.90 -15.27 -17.89
C TRP A 288 5.95 -14.20 -17.61
N ASP A 289 5.53 -12.96 -17.34
CA ASP A 289 6.43 -11.86 -16.98
C ASP A 289 7.18 -12.16 -15.68
N LEU A 290 6.53 -12.79 -14.70
CA LEU A 290 7.17 -13.24 -13.49
C LEU A 290 8.25 -14.28 -13.79
N ILE A 291 7.91 -15.34 -14.54
CA ILE A 291 8.85 -16.41 -14.93
C ILE A 291 10.03 -15.86 -15.75
N GLU A 292 9.81 -14.90 -16.63
CA GLU A 292 10.86 -14.28 -17.44
C GLU A 292 11.60 -13.15 -16.72
N LYS A 293 11.19 -12.79 -15.49
CA LYS A 293 11.69 -11.63 -14.74
C LYS A 293 11.60 -10.33 -15.55
N ARG A 294 10.50 -10.16 -16.28
CA ARG A 294 10.27 -9.00 -17.14
C ARG A 294 9.70 -7.84 -16.35
N ASP A 295 10.48 -6.77 -16.27
CA ASP A 295 10.04 -5.52 -15.66
C ASP A 295 8.81 -4.92 -16.36
N THR A 296 7.69 -4.93 -15.63
CA THR A 296 6.38 -4.58 -16.19
C THR A 296 5.59 -3.71 -15.20
N ILE A 297 4.89 -2.71 -15.72
CA ILE A 297 3.89 -1.94 -14.98
C ILE A 297 2.53 -2.23 -15.60
N VAL A 298 1.52 -2.49 -14.76
CA VAL A 298 0.19 -2.92 -15.20
C VAL A 298 -0.84 -1.95 -14.68
N LEU A 299 -1.62 -1.34 -15.57
CA LEU A 299 -2.79 -0.56 -15.18
C LEU A 299 -4.04 -1.44 -15.20
N ALA A 300 -4.74 -1.50 -14.08
CA ALA A 300 -6.01 -2.21 -13.94
C ALA A 300 -7.02 -1.37 -13.16
N THR A 301 -8.31 -1.65 -13.36
CA THR A 301 -9.39 -1.15 -12.51
C THR A 301 -9.38 -1.83 -11.14
N ASP A 302 -10.17 -1.37 -10.19
CA ASP A 302 -10.08 -1.70 -8.76
C ASP A 302 -10.15 -3.22 -8.51
N LEU A 303 -11.25 -3.88 -8.90
CA LEU A 303 -11.47 -5.31 -8.65
C LEU A 303 -10.51 -6.21 -9.44
N ASP A 304 -10.23 -5.87 -10.70
CA ASP A 304 -9.31 -6.67 -11.50
C ASP A 304 -7.88 -6.48 -11.01
N GLY A 305 -7.50 -5.26 -10.64
CA GLY A 305 -6.25 -4.98 -9.95
C GLY A 305 -6.14 -5.77 -8.65
N ASP A 306 -7.19 -5.79 -7.82
CA ASP A 306 -7.25 -6.56 -6.56
C ASP A 306 -6.96 -8.05 -6.79
N ARG A 307 -7.68 -8.65 -7.75
CA ARG A 307 -7.49 -10.06 -8.15
C ARG A 307 -6.11 -10.35 -8.72
N LEU A 308 -5.57 -9.44 -9.55
CA LEU A 308 -4.22 -9.57 -10.11
C LEU A 308 -3.18 -9.50 -9.00
N THR A 309 -3.35 -8.59 -8.04
CA THR A 309 -2.46 -8.44 -6.90
C THR A 309 -2.52 -9.61 -5.92
N ASP A 310 -3.69 -10.21 -5.71
CA ASP A 310 -3.85 -11.43 -4.91
C ASP A 310 -3.19 -12.64 -5.59
N LEU A 311 -3.36 -12.78 -6.92
CA LEU A 311 -2.65 -13.82 -7.67
C LEU A 311 -1.14 -13.67 -7.49
N LEU A 312 -0.60 -12.46 -7.69
CA LEU A 312 0.84 -12.20 -7.59
C LEU A 312 1.39 -12.38 -6.17
N ALA A 313 0.55 -12.17 -5.14
CA ALA A 313 0.92 -12.38 -3.74
C ALA A 313 1.25 -13.85 -3.44
N ASP A 314 0.54 -14.78 -4.06
CA ASP A 314 0.60 -16.20 -3.73
C ASP A 314 1.29 -17.06 -4.79
N ILE A 315 1.38 -16.60 -6.05
CA ILE A 315 1.82 -17.42 -7.20
C ILE A 315 3.21 -18.06 -7.05
N SER A 316 4.12 -17.43 -6.29
CA SER A 316 5.47 -17.97 -6.07
C SER A 316 5.45 -19.35 -5.38
N ASP A 317 4.51 -19.59 -4.46
CA ASP A 317 4.41 -20.85 -3.71
C ASP A 317 4.00 -22.03 -4.64
N PRO A 318 2.90 -21.95 -5.42
CA PRO A 318 2.56 -22.95 -6.42
C PRO A 318 3.68 -23.20 -7.45
N LEU A 319 4.39 -22.16 -7.92
CA LEU A 319 5.48 -22.33 -8.88
C LEU A 319 6.67 -23.10 -8.28
N ARG A 320 7.05 -22.79 -7.03
CA ARG A 320 8.08 -23.57 -6.31
C ARG A 320 7.63 -25.00 -6.05
N ALA A 321 6.38 -25.22 -5.65
CA ALA A 321 5.83 -26.56 -5.42
C ALA A 321 5.84 -27.40 -6.71
N PHE A 322 5.39 -26.82 -7.83
CA PHE A 322 5.44 -27.48 -9.14
C PHE A 322 6.88 -27.82 -9.55
N SER A 323 7.82 -26.91 -9.32
CA SER A 323 9.25 -27.16 -9.58
C SER A 323 9.78 -28.35 -8.78
N GLY A 324 9.35 -28.51 -7.52
CA GLY A 324 9.68 -29.67 -6.69
C GLY A 324 9.10 -30.98 -7.23
N ILE A 325 7.85 -30.96 -7.72
CA ILE A 325 7.22 -32.12 -8.38
C ILE A 325 8.04 -32.56 -9.61
N VAL A 326 8.44 -31.60 -10.45
CA VAL A 326 9.25 -31.88 -11.65
C VAL A 326 10.64 -32.40 -11.26
N ALA A 327 11.31 -31.80 -10.28
CA ALA A 327 12.61 -32.26 -9.82
C ALA A 327 12.58 -33.70 -9.28
N ASN A 328 11.56 -34.03 -8.48
CA ASN A 328 11.33 -35.38 -7.97
C ASN A 328 11.11 -36.39 -9.11
N HIS A 329 10.33 -36.05 -10.13
CA HIS A 329 10.14 -36.89 -11.30
C HIS A 329 11.46 -37.15 -12.05
N LEU A 330 12.37 -36.18 -12.06
CA LEU A 330 13.70 -36.28 -12.66
C LEU A 330 14.76 -36.90 -11.73
N GLY A 331 14.38 -37.36 -10.53
CA GLY A 331 15.30 -37.96 -9.55
C GLY A 331 16.29 -36.96 -8.93
N LYS A 332 15.90 -35.68 -8.83
CA LYS A 332 16.70 -34.62 -8.23
C LYS A 332 16.12 -34.23 -6.86
N ASP A 333 16.97 -34.24 -5.85
CA ASP A 333 16.67 -33.68 -4.53
C ASP A 333 17.13 -32.23 -4.51
N ILE A 334 16.18 -31.28 -4.53
CA ILE A 334 16.47 -29.85 -4.55
C ILE A 334 15.70 -29.13 -3.45
N ASN A 335 16.34 -28.11 -2.87
CA ASN A 335 15.63 -27.12 -2.07
C ASN A 335 15.08 -26.04 -3.01
N THR A 336 13.77 -26.07 -3.27
CA THR A 336 13.12 -25.16 -4.24
C THR A 336 13.19 -23.70 -3.80
N THR A 337 13.21 -23.41 -2.51
CA THR A 337 13.41 -22.05 -1.98
C THR A 337 14.81 -21.54 -2.26
N THR A 338 15.83 -22.36 -2.02
CA THR A 338 17.23 -22.00 -2.32
C THR A 338 17.41 -21.80 -3.82
N THR A 339 16.89 -22.72 -4.62
CA THR A 339 16.95 -22.64 -6.10
C THR A 339 16.25 -21.37 -6.62
N TRP A 340 15.09 -21.01 -6.05
CA TRP A 340 14.35 -19.79 -6.41
C TRP A 340 15.21 -18.53 -6.23
N ASN A 341 15.88 -18.43 -5.08
CA ASN A 341 16.77 -17.30 -4.77
C ASN A 341 18.02 -17.30 -5.66
N GLU A 342 18.64 -18.46 -5.90
CA GLU A 342 19.81 -18.61 -6.79
C GLU A 342 19.50 -18.21 -8.24
N LEU A 343 18.26 -18.42 -8.69
CA LEU A 343 17.78 -17.98 -10.01
C LEU A 343 17.49 -16.47 -10.08
N GLY A 344 17.65 -15.76 -8.96
CA GLY A 344 17.45 -14.31 -8.86
C GLY A 344 15.98 -13.90 -8.82
N TYR A 345 15.08 -14.77 -8.35
CA TYR A 345 13.71 -14.36 -8.06
C TYR A 345 13.62 -13.79 -6.65
N GLU A 346 13.08 -12.59 -6.54
CA GLU A 346 12.93 -11.88 -5.27
C GLU A 346 11.49 -11.94 -4.72
N THR A 347 10.53 -12.42 -5.52
CA THR A 347 9.13 -12.52 -5.08
C THR A 347 8.97 -13.64 -4.05
N GLY A 348 8.58 -13.24 -2.84
CA GLY A 348 8.25 -14.13 -1.74
C GLY A 348 6.78 -14.59 -1.77
N ASN A 349 6.22 -14.79 -0.58
CA ASN A 349 4.77 -14.74 -0.36
C ASN A 349 4.38 -13.31 0.00
N GLY A 350 3.11 -12.93 -0.21
CA GLY A 350 2.66 -11.54 -0.14
C GLY A 350 2.73 -10.82 1.22
N ARG A 351 3.47 -11.36 2.20
CA ARG A 351 3.56 -10.85 3.56
C ARG A 351 4.44 -9.61 3.69
N ASP A 352 5.34 -9.36 2.73
CA ASP A 352 6.33 -8.27 2.77
C ASP A 352 6.08 -7.17 1.71
N MET A 353 4.89 -7.12 1.09
CA MET A 353 4.65 -6.25 -0.07
C MET A 353 3.98 -4.92 0.26
N THR A 354 4.74 -3.85 0.09
CA THR A 354 4.29 -2.47 0.32
C THR A 354 3.43 -1.96 -0.83
N SER A 355 2.72 -0.86 -0.59
CA SER A 355 1.94 -0.17 -1.60
C SER A 355 1.90 1.32 -1.34
N VAL A 356 1.61 2.10 -2.38
CA VAL A 356 1.49 3.55 -2.29
C VAL A 356 0.15 3.99 -2.84
N MET A 357 -0.71 4.55 -1.99
CA MET A 357 -1.96 5.20 -2.39
C MET A 357 -1.70 6.66 -2.76
N TYR A 358 -1.98 7.02 -4.01
CA TYR A 358 -1.87 8.39 -4.49
C TYR A 358 -3.22 9.08 -4.41
N ARG A 359 -3.21 10.34 -3.97
CA ARG A 359 -4.39 11.16 -3.68
C ARG A 359 -4.53 12.28 -4.70
N MET A 360 -5.78 12.70 -4.94
CA MET A 360 -6.09 13.87 -5.77
C MET A 360 -5.48 15.15 -5.21
N ASP A 361 -5.33 15.23 -3.88
CA ASP A 361 -4.66 16.31 -3.18
C ASP A 361 -3.80 15.77 -2.03
N GLY A 362 -2.67 16.41 -1.80
CA GLY A 362 -1.70 16.07 -0.76
C GLY A 362 -0.72 14.92 -1.10
N PRO A 363 0.27 14.67 -0.21
CA PRO A 363 1.29 13.63 -0.40
C PRO A 363 0.74 12.19 -0.45
N PRO A 364 1.51 11.17 -0.87
CA PRO A 364 1.01 9.79 -0.89
C PRO A 364 0.82 9.19 0.51
N ILE A 365 0.05 8.09 0.57
CA ILE A 365 -0.08 7.23 1.74
C ILE A 365 0.55 5.87 1.44
N HIS A 366 1.62 5.53 2.15
CA HIS A 366 2.26 4.23 2.12
C HIS A 366 1.41 3.24 2.94
N GLU A 367 1.18 2.04 2.39
CA GLU A 367 0.33 1.03 3.00
C GLU A 367 0.95 -0.36 2.91
N GLN A 368 0.84 -1.13 4.00
CA GLN A 368 1.16 -2.55 4.08
C GLN A 368 0.02 -3.33 4.72
N THR A 369 -0.23 -4.57 4.28
CA THR A 369 -1.13 -5.49 5.00
C THR A 369 -0.38 -6.39 5.98
N LEU A 370 -0.74 -6.37 7.26
CA LEU A 370 -0.21 -7.25 8.32
C LEU A 370 -1.23 -8.33 8.71
N GLY A 371 -1.39 -9.36 7.88
CA GLY A 371 -2.44 -10.38 8.03
C GLY A 371 -2.37 -11.30 9.27
N SER A 372 -1.37 -11.13 10.16
CA SER A 372 -1.22 -11.96 11.37
C SER A 372 -0.78 -11.17 12.61
N ALA A 373 -1.02 -9.85 12.62
CA ALA A 373 -0.67 -8.98 13.73
C ALA A 373 -1.22 -9.47 15.09
N ASP A 374 -2.48 -9.89 15.16
CA ASP A 374 -3.08 -10.41 16.40
C ASP A 374 -2.38 -11.66 16.92
N ALA A 375 -2.08 -12.60 16.03
CA ALA A 375 -1.38 -13.84 16.38
C ALA A 375 0.05 -13.56 16.87
N MET A 376 0.71 -12.53 16.33
CA MET A 376 2.04 -12.11 16.75
C MET A 376 1.99 -11.47 18.15
N LEU A 377 1.00 -10.61 18.41
CA LEU A 377 0.80 -10.02 19.73
C LEU A 377 0.55 -11.11 20.78
N LEU A 378 -0.32 -12.08 20.50
CA LEU A 378 -0.60 -13.17 21.44
C LEU A 378 0.63 -14.00 21.79
N ARG A 379 1.50 -14.27 20.81
CA ARG A 379 2.76 -14.98 21.04
C ARG A 379 3.71 -14.22 21.96
N LEU A 380 3.85 -12.92 21.72
CA LEU A 380 4.63 -12.03 22.58
C LEU A 380 4.11 -12.06 24.02
N LEU A 381 2.78 -11.97 24.19
CA LEU A 381 2.14 -11.99 25.52
C LEU A 381 2.26 -13.33 26.24
N ASN A 382 2.24 -14.44 25.49
CA ASN A 382 2.44 -15.78 26.03
C ASN A 382 3.90 -16.08 26.40
N GLY A 383 4.85 -15.25 25.97
CA GLY A 383 6.28 -15.47 26.17
C GLY A 383 6.86 -16.64 25.34
N ASP A 384 6.15 -17.09 24.30
CA ASP A 384 6.60 -18.14 23.38
C ASP A 384 6.35 -17.72 21.93
N GLU A 385 7.31 -16.96 21.38
CA GLU A 385 7.28 -16.53 19.97
C GLU A 385 7.56 -17.66 18.97
N TRP A 386 8.17 -18.76 19.43
CA TRP A 386 8.50 -19.92 18.62
C TRP A 386 7.36 -20.94 18.54
N VAL A 387 6.32 -20.81 19.38
CA VAL A 387 5.17 -21.71 19.43
C VAL A 387 5.63 -23.16 19.52
N GLY A 388 6.38 -23.48 20.58
CA GLY A 388 6.98 -24.80 20.78
C GLY A 388 7.94 -25.23 19.65
N GLY A 389 8.58 -24.27 18.98
CA GLY A 389 9.51 -24.51 17.86
C GLY A 389 8.84 -24.70 16.49
N THR A 390 7.51 -24.57 16.39
CA THR A 390 6.78 -24.72 15.12
C THR A 390 6.75 -23.44 14.27
N LYS A 391 7.17 -22.31 14.86
CA LYS A 391 7.24 -20.99 14.22
C LYS A 391 8.57 -20.33 14.52
N GLN A 392 8.94 -19.38 13.67
CA GLN A 392 10.01 -18.43 13.96
C GLN A 392 9.40 -17.18 14.60
N PRO A 393 10.17 -16.43 15.41
CA PRO A 393 9.80 -15.10 15.87
C PRO A 393 9.42 -14.17 14.72
N TYR A 394 8.64 -13.15 15.07
CA TYR A 394 8.28 -12.16 14.08
C TYR A 394 9.50 -11.39 13.57
N ASP A 395 9.46 -11.08 12.29
CA ASP A 395 10.45 -10.24 11.62
C ASP A 395 9.84 -8.84 11.38
N PRO A 396 10.22 -7.81 12.17
CA PRO A 396 9.70 -6.46 12.02
C PRO A 396 10.32 -5.68 10.86
N ARG A 397 11.05 -6.34 9.95
CA ARG A 397 11.71 -5.70 8.80
C ARG A 397 10.75 -4.82 8.00
N ILE A 398 9.51 -5.25 7.85
CA ILE A 398 8.51 -4.52 7.06
C ILE A 398 8.19 -3.13 7.61
N HIS A 399 8.28 -2.93 8.94
CA HIS A 399 8.19 -1.61 9.56
C HIS A 399 9.32 -0.72 9.06
N PHE A 400 10.55 -1.22 9.04
CA PHE A 400 11.72 -0.47 8.58
C PHE A 400 11.68 -0.16 7.09
N VAL A 401 11.29 -1.12 6.25
CA VAL A 401 11.18 -0.94 4.80
C VAL A 401 10.12 0.11 4.46
N LEU A 402 8.91 -0.02 5.00
CA LEU A 402 7.82 0.93 4.70
C LEU A 402 8.13 2.33 5.24
N ILE A 403 8.76 2.43 6.42
CA ILE A 403 9.20 3.70 6.99
C ILE A 403 10.27 4.33 6.11
N ARG A 404 11.30 3.59 5.72
CA ARG A 404 12.34 4.07 4.82
C ARG A 404 11.75 4.67 3.55
N ASP A 405 10.88 3.93 2.86
CA ASP A 405 10.31 4.38 1.60
C ASP A 405 9.46 5.65 1.78
N ALA A 406 8.67 5.73 2.85
CA ALA A 406 7.87 6.91 3.15
C ALA A 406 8.72 8.15 3.48
N TYR A 407 9.83 7.99 4.20
CA TYR A 407 10.73 9.09 4.53
C TYR A 407 11.55 9.54 3.31
N ILE A 408 11.93 8.63 2.42
CA ILE A 408 12.54 8.97 1.13
C ILE A 408 11.57 9.83 0.30
N ASP A 409 10.31 9.40 0.18
CA ASP A 409 9.29 10.14 -0.58
C ASP A 409 8.96 11.50 0.06
N ALA A 410 8.96 11.58 1.39
CA ALA A 410 8.77 12.85 2.11
C ALA A 410 9.97 13.80 2.00
N ASN A 411 11.17 13.28 1.67
CA ASN A 411 12.43 14.02 1.68
C ASN A 411 13.29 13.70 0.43
N PRO A 412 12.80 13.95 -0.80
CA PRO A 412 13.40 13.43 -2.02
C PRO A 412 14.83 13.92 -2.27
N ASP A 413 15.19 15.10 -1.78
CA ASP A 413 16.51 15.70 -1.99
C ASP A 413 17.52 15.42 -0.86
N ASN A 414 17.08 14.78 0.25
CA ASN A 414 17.93 14.55 1.42
C ASN A 414 18.75 13.24 1.30
N LYS A 415 19.81 13.30 0.50
CA LYS A 415 20.71 12.15 0.26
C LYS A 415 21.38 11.60 1.54
N VAL A 416 21.60 12.46 2.54
CA VAL A 416 22.20 12.03 3.82
C VAL A 416 21.23 11.14 4.58
N LEU A 417 19.96 11.55 4.66
CA LEU A 417 18.89 10.73 5.23
C LEU A 417 18.72 9.41 4.47
N HIS A 418 18.72 9.44 3.14
CA HIS A 418 18.57 8.22 2.33
C HIS A 418 19.67 7.20 2.63
N ASN A 419 20.93 7.64 2.63
CA ASN A 419 22.06 6.77 2.95
C ASN A 419 21.99 6.23 4.39
N TRP A 420 21.54 7.05 5.35
CA TRP A 420 21.38 6.61 6.74
C TRP A 420 20.25 5.58 6.90
N LEU A 421 19.15 5.73 6.17
CA LEU A 421 18.05 4.75 6.14
C LEU A 421 18.52 3.42 5.55
N ASP A 422 19.29 3.45 4.45
CA ASP A 422 19.88 2.25 3.84
C ASP A 422 20.81 1.53 4.82
N GLN A 423 21.73 2.24 5.46
CA GLN A 423 22.63 1.68 6.47
C GLN A 423 21.89 1.14 7.70
N SER A 424 20.78 1.77 8.09
CA SER A 424 19.94 1.29 9.19
C SER A 424 19.28 -0.03 8.84
N LEU A 425 18.82 -0.19 7.59
CA LEU A 425 18.26 -1.45 7.09
C LEU A 425 19.32 -2.54 6.93
N GLU A 426 20.54 -2.22 6.51
CA GLU A 426 21.65 -3.18 6.47
C GLU A 426 21.98 -3.74 7.87
N LYS A 427 21.99 -2.88 8.90
CA LYS A 427 22.17 -3.30 10.29
C LYS A 427 21.02 -4.17 10.79
N PHE A 428 19.80 -3.84 10.40
CA PHE A 428 18.64 -4.69 10.66
C PHE A 428 18.86 -6.07 10.07
N ASP A 429 19.17 -6.15 8.78
CA ASP A 429 19.33 -7.40 8.05
C ASP A 429 20.47 -8.25 8.64
N ALA A 430 21.56 -7.63 9.09
CA ALA A 430 22.64 -8.33 9.77
C ALA A 430 22.18 -9.02 11.07
N ILE A 431 21.39 -8.34 11.90
CA ILE A 431 20.86 -8.89 13.16
C ILE A 431 19.89 -10.05 12.90
N TYR A 432 19.10 -9.98 11.83
CA TYR A 432 18.05 -10.96 11.51
C TYR A 432 18.47 -12.06 10.52
N SER A 433 19.72 -12.04 10.02
CA SER A 433 20.24 -12.99 9.02
C SER A 433 20.43 -14.44 9.52
N GLY A 434 20.43 -14.66 10.83
CA GLY A 434 20.66 -15.97 11.46
C GLY A 434 19.46 -16.49 12.26
N GLU A 435 19.72 -16.98 13.47
CA GLU A 435 18.66 -17.29 14.43
C GLU A 435 17.95 -15.99 14.82
N ARG A 436 16.66 -15.89 14.49
CA ARG A 436 15.89 -14.66 14.72
C ARG A 436 15.73 -14.44 16.23
N PRO A 437 16.04 -13.25 16.74
CA PRO A 437 15.75 -12.93 18.13
C PRO A 437 14.24 -12.85 18.35
N GLY A 438 13.80 -13.00 19.60
CA GLY A 438 12.45 -12.60 20.00
C GLY A 438 12.24 -11.10 19.78
N PHE A 439 11.00 -10.64 19.76
CA PHE A 439 10.70 -9.26 19.38
C PHE A 439 11.35 -8.22 20.31
N LEU A 440 11.32 -8.45 21.62
CA LEU A 440 11.89 -7.51 22.59
C LEU A 440 13.43 -7.55 22.60
N GLU A 441 14.01 -8.74 22.42
CA GLU A 441 15.45 -8.92 22.26
C GLU A 441 15.95 -8.25 20.98
N GLY A 442 15.22 -8.43 19.88
CA GLY A 442 15.48 -7.78 18.60
C GLY A 442 15.37 -6.26 18.69
N TYR A 443 14.34 -5.73 19.34
CA TYR A 443 14.21 -4.30 19.63
C TYR A 443 15.44 -3.76 20.36
N LYS A 444 15.88 -4.45 21.43
CA LYS A 444 17.08 -4.05 22.18
C LYS A 444 18.34 -4.07 21.31
N ALA A 445 18.55 -5.16 20.55
CA ALA A 445 19.72 -5.31 19.67
C ALA A 445 19.75 -4.22 18.58
N LEU A 446 18.60 -3.90 17.98
CA LEU A 446 18.48 -2.83 16.98
C LEU A 446 18.76 -1.45 17.59
N LYS A 447 18.25 -1.18 18.79
CA LYS A 447 18.48 0.09 19.51
C LYS A 447 19.96 0.29 19.87
N GLU A 448 20.69 -0.80 20.11
CA GLU A 448 22.14 -0.77 20.36
C GLU A 448 22.95 -0.60 19.06
N ALA A 449 22.52 -1.23 17.96
CA ALA A 449 23.25 -1.21 16.69
C ALA A 449 23.01 0.05 15.85
N ILE A 450 21.80 0.62 15.88
CA ILE A 450 21.40 1.76 15.06
C ILE A 450 21.53 3.05 15.87
N THR A 451 22.37 3.96 15.38
CA THR A 451 22.43 5.33 15.91
C THR A 451 21.23 6.10 15.39
N ALA A 452 20.33 6.47 16.30
CA ALA A 452 19.13 7.25 15.99
C ALA A 452 19.49 8.57 15.29
N TRP A 453 18.63 9.00 14.36
CA TRP A 453 18.84 10.18 13.52
C TRP A 453 18.99 11.48 14.33
N ASP A 454 18.36 11.56 15.49
CA ASP A 454 18.38 12.72 16.37
C ASP A 454 19.67 12.88 17.18
N LYS A 455 20.66 11.99 17.03
CA LYS A 455 21.89 11.92 17.83
C LYS A 455 23.18 12.27 17.09
#